data_AF-A0A924NPB9-F1
#
_entry.id   AF-A0A924NPB9-F1
#
_cell.length_a   1.000
_cell.length_b   1.000
_cell.length_c   1.000
_cell.angle_alpha   90.00
_cell.angle_beta   90.00
_cell.angle_gamma   90.00
#
_symmetry.space_group_name_H-M   'P 1'
#
loop_
_entity.id
_entity.type
_entity.pdbx_description
1 polymer ?
#
loop_
_entity_poly.entity_id
_entity_poly.type
_entity_poly.pdbx_seq_one_letter_code
_entity_poly.pdbx_strand_id
1 'polypeptide(L)' 'MQRWLLEAAAVLAVPGEVHNALLLDLAREVAHGVARPAAPLTTYLLGVAVGQGADLQEAAGRLVSLLQERPKTDPG' A
#
# COMPACT_ATOMS: atom_id res chain seq x y z
N MET A 1 -16.81 4.43 -4.99
CA MET A 1 -15.65 3.86 -4.30
C MET A 1 -16.05 3.13 -3.01
N GLN A 2 -16.67 3.81 -2.03
CA GLN A 2 -17.03 3.19 -0.75
C GLN A 2 -17.98 1.98 -0.87
N ARG A 3 -19.00 2.06 -1.73
CA ARG A 3 -19.90 0.92 -2.03
C ARG A 3 -19.13 -0.31 -2.54
N TRP A 4 -18.24 -0.12 -3.51
CA TRP A 4 -17.41 -1.19 -4.06
C TRP A 4 -16.52 -1.82 -2.99
N LEU A 5 -15.89 -1.01 -2.13
CA LEU A 5 -15.05 -1.53 -1.04
C LEU A 5 -15.86 -2.35 -0.04
N LEU A 6 -17.08 -1.94 0.29
CA LEU A 6 -17.98 -2.71 1.15
C LEU A 6 -18.38 -4.05 0.50
N GLU A 7 -18.72 -4.05 -0.79
CA GLU A 7 -19.06 -5.26 -1.54
C GLU A 7 -17.86 -6.22 -1.64
N ALA A 8 -16.67 -5.71 -1.96
CA ALA A 8 -15.45 -6.49 -2.02
C ALA A 8 -15.07 -7.06 -0.64
N ALA A 9 -15.20 -6.27 0.42
CA ALA A 9 -14.96 -6.72 1.78
C ALA A 9 -15.91 -7.84 2.19
N ALA A 10 -17.19 -7.75 1.81
CA ALA A 10 -18.17 -8.81 2.02
C ALA A 10 -17.80 -10.11 1.27
N VAL A 11 -17.39 -10.01 0.00
CA VAL A 11 -16.93 -11.18 -0.79
C VAL A 11 -15.71 -11.86 -0.16
N LEU A 12 -14.78 -11.06 0.37
CA LEU A 12 -13.55 -11.55 0.99
C LEU A 12 -13.69 -11.92 2.47
N ALA A 13 -14.89 -11.73 3.05
CA ALA A 13 -15.15 -11.91 4.48
C ALA A 13 -14.18 -11.13 5.39
N VAL A 14 -13.84 -9.90 5.01
CA VAL A 14 -12.98 -8.99 5.79
C VAL A 14 -13.76 -7.75 6.25
N PRO A 15 -13.32 -7.06 7.32
CA PRO A 15 -13.90 -5.77 7.69
C PRO A 15 -13.80 -4.75 6.55
N GLY A 16 -14.85 -3.96 6.35
CA GLY A 16 -14.95 -2.98 5.28
C GLY A 16 -14.26 -1.64 5.54
N GLU A 17 -13.61 -1.47 6.70
CA GLU A 17 -12.87 -0.26 7.03
C GLU A 17 -11.45 -0.32 6.48
N VAL A 18 -11.20 0.46 5.43
CA VAL A 18 -9.90 0.58 4.79
C VAL A 18 -9.41 2.01 4.91
N HIS A 19 -8.17 2.20 5.37
CA HIS A 19 -7.49 3.50 5.37
C HIS A 19 -7.10 3.92 3.95
N ASN A 20 -8.09 4.31 3.15
CA ASN A 20 -7.92 4.58 1.72
C ASN A 20 -6.90 5.68 1.42
N ALA A 21 -6.88 6.76 2.20
CA ALA A 21 -5.94 7.87 1.97
C ALA A 21 -4.49 7.38 2.08
N LEU A 22 -4.14 6.71 3.18
CA LEU A 22 -2.81 6.16 3.41
C LEU A 22 -2.37 5.20 2.30
N LEU A 23 -3.25 4.26 1.90
CA LEU A 23 -2.93 3.29 0.85
C LEU A 23 -2.74 3.94 -0.53
N LEU A 24 -3.56 4.95 -0.86
CA LEU A 24 -3.47 5.66 -2.12
C LEU A 24 -2.23 6.57 -2.18
N ASP A 25 -1.86 7.19 -1.06
CA ASP A 25 -0.65 8.01 -0.96
C ASP A 25 0.61 7.13 -1.06
N LEU A 26 0.66 6.00 -0.34
CA LEU A 26 1.74 5.03 -0.48
C LEU A 26 1.85 4.51 -1.93
N ALA A 27 0.73 4.10 -2.53
CA ALA A 27 0.71 3.62 -3.91
C ALA A 27 1.23 4.70 -4.89
N ARG A 28 0.86 5.97 -4.66
CA ARG A 28 1.34 7.11 -5.44
C ARG A 28 2.85 7.26 -5.30
N GLU A 29 3.39 7.25 -4.08
CA GLU A 29 4.82 7.39 -3.83
C GLU A 29 5.62 6.25 -4.49
N VAL A 30 5.16 5.01 -4.34
CA VAL A 30 5.82 3.84 -4.96
C VAL A 30 5.77 3.92 -6.49
N ALA A 31 4.64 4.33 -7.07
CA ALA A 31 4.50 4.46 -8.53
C ALA A 31 5.50 5.48 -9.11
N HIS A 32 5.78 6.56 -8.37
CA HIS A 32 6.71 7.60 -8.78
C HIS A 32 8.18 7.26 -8.47
N GLY A 33 8.45 6.67 -7.30
CA GLY A 33 9.81 6.41 -6.81
C GLY A 33 10.42 5.08 -7.26
N VAL A 34 9.59 4.13 -7.73
CA VAL A 34 10.05 2.80 -8.18
C VAL A 34 9.60 2.52 -9.60
N ALA A 35 8.31 2.25 -9.80
CA ALA A 35 7.69 2.01 -11.10
C ALA A 35 6.18 1.84 -10.90
N ARG A 36 5.37 2.17 -11.92
CA ARG A 36 3.90 2.01 -11.86
C ARG A 36 3.43 0.60 -11.43
N PRO A 37 4.02 -0.52 -11.90
CA PRO A 37 3.63 -1.86 -11.44
C PRO A 37 3.98 -2.14 -9.97
N ALA A 38 4.95 -1.44 -9.39
CA ALA A 38 5.35 -1.66 -8.00
C ALA A 38 4.28 -1.19 -6.99
N ALA A 39 3.42 -0.25 -7.36
CA ALA A 39 2.37 0.28 -6.49
C ALA A 39 1.39 -0.80 -5.99
N PRO A 40 0.67 -1.55 -6.86
CA PRO A 40 -0.24 -2.60 -6.41
C PRO A 40 0.49 -3.76 -5.72
N LEU A 41 1.73 -4.08 -6.11
CA LEU A 41 2.51 -5.13 -5.46
C LEU A 41 2.90 -4.75 -4.03
N THR A 42 3.26 -3.49 -3.81
CA THR A 42 3.63 -2.98 -2.50
C THR A 42 2.42 -2.90 -1.56
N THR A 43 1.27 -2.43 -2.04
CA THR A 43 0.05 -2.41 -1.23
C THR A 43 -0.50 -3.81 -0.93
N TYR A 44 -0.32 -4.77 -1.84
CA TYR A 44 -0.60 -6.18 -1.56
C TYR A 44 0.27 -6.73 -0.42
N LEU A 45 1.60 -6.52 -0.49
CA LEU A 45 2.52 -6.96 0.58
C LEU A 45 2.22 -6.28 1.93
N LEU A 46 1.88 -4.99 1.92
CA LEU A 46 1.43 -4.29 3.12
C LEU A 46 0.16 -4.94 3.70
N GLY A 47 -0.81 -5.26 2.85
CA GLY A 47 -2.02 -6.00 3.26
C GLY A 47 -1.71 -7.37 3.87
N VAL A 48 -0.76 -8.12 3.28
CA VAL A 48 -0.30 -9.41 3.84
C VAL A 48 0.35 -9.22 5.21
N ALA A 49 1.22 -8.23 5.38
CA ALA A 49 1.88 -7.95 6.66
C ALA A 49 0.88 -7.55 7.75
N VAL A 50 -0.10 -6.71 7.43
CA VAL A 50 -1.19 -6.34 8.36
C VAL A 50 -2.04 -7.56 8.72
N GLY A 51 -2.34 -8.42 7.74
CA GLY A 51 -3.03 -9.69 7.99
C GLY A 51 -2.25 -10.66 8.89
N GLN A 52 -0.93 -10.49 9.00
CA GLN A 52 -0.05 -11.23 9.91
C GLN A 52 0.12 -10.53 11.28
N GLY A 53 -0.57 -9.42 11.53
CA GLY A 53 -0.56 -8.71 12.80
C GLY A 53 0.35 -7.48 12.87
N ALA A 54 0.92 -7.02 11.75
CA ALA A 54 1.64 -5.76 11.72
C ALA A 54 0.70 -4.56 11.88
N ASP A 55 1.16 -3.52 12.57
CA ASP A 55 0.49 -2.21 12.58
C ASP A 55 0.57 -1.55 11.19
N LEU A 56 -0.56 -1.07 10.69
CA LEU A 56 -0.66 -0.52 9.33
C LEU A 56 0.19 0.74 9.16
N GLN A 57 0.16 1.65 10.13
CA GLN A 57 0.85 2.93 10.10
C GLN A 57 2.36 2.72 10.20
N GLU A 58 2.80 1.84 11.10
CA GLU A 58 4.20 1.47 11.24
C GLU A 58 4.73 0.77 9.97
N ALA A 59 4.01 -0.21 9.44
CA ALA A 59 4.42 -0.94 8.25
C ALA A 59 4.46 -0.04 7.00
N ALA A 60 3.49 0.86 6.84
CA ALA A 60 3.50 1.86 5.78
C ALA A 60 4.68 2.83 5.95
N GLY A 61 4.97 3.28 7.17
CA GLY A 61 6.13 4.14 7.48
C GLY A 61 7.45 3.51 7.08
N ARG A 62 7.66 2.22 7.37
CA ARG A 62 8.86 1.47 6.96
C ARG A 62 9.02 1.41 5.43
N LEU A 63 7.90 1.26 4.69
CA LEU A 63 7.93 1.28 3.22
C LEU A 63 8.28 2.68 2.68
N VAL A 64 7.76 3.74 3.30
CA VAL A 64 8.13 5.13 2.95
C VAL A 64 9.62 5.37 3.21
N SER A 65 10.15 4.97 4.38
CA SER A 65 11.59 5.07 4.67
C SER A 65 12.44 4.35 3.63
N LEU A 66 12.05 3.14 3.22
CA LEU A 66 12.73 2.40 2.16
C LEU A 66 12.72 3.16 0.82
N LEU A 67 11.64 3.86 0.48
CA LEU A 67 11.60 4.70 -0.72
C LEU A 67 12.56 5.89 -0.63
N GLN A 68 12.70 6.51 0.54
CA GLN A 68 13.59 7.67 0.74
C GLN A 68 15.07 7.28 0.74
N GLU A 69 15.40 6.08 1.20
CA GLU A 69 16.77 5.55 1.23
C GLU A 69 17.26 5.05 -0.15
N ARG A 70 16.35 4.91 -1.11
CA ARG A 70 16.72 4.47 -2.46
C ARG A 70 17.60 5.53 -3.13
N PRO A 71 18.75 5.16 -3.71
CA PRO A 71 19.47 6.06 -4.59
C PRO A 71 18.55 6.42 -5.76
N LYS A 72 18.39 7.72 -6.04
CA LYS A 72 17.77 8.20 -7.28
C LYS A 72 18.54 7.55 -8.42
N THR A 73 17.99 6.48 -8.97
CA THR A 73 18.60 5.81 -10.10
C THR A 73 18.32 6.72 -11.29
N ASP A 74 19.38 7.24 -11.90
CA ASP A 74 19.28 8.00 -13.14
C ASP A 74 18.56 7.11 -14.18
N PRO A 75 17.57 7.60 -14.92
CA PRO A 75 16.90 6.79 -15.92
C PRO A 75 17.88 6.63 -17.09
N GLY A 76 18.48 5.44 -17.20
CA GLY A 76 19.07 4.97 -18.45
C GLY A 76 18.02 4.78 -19.53
#